data_AF-A0A2P8VVV8-F1
#
_entry.id   AF-A0A2P8VVV8-F1
#
_cell.length_a   1.000
_cell.length_b   1.000
_cell.length_c   1.000
_cell.angle_alpha   90.00
_cell.angle_beta   90.00
_cell.angle_gamma   90.00
#
_symmetry.space_group_name_H-M   'P 1'
#
loop_
_entity.id
_entity.type
_entity.pdbx_description
1 polymer ?
#
loop_
_entity_poly.entity_id
_entity_poly.type
_entity_poly.pdbx_seq_one_letter_code
_entity_poly.pdbx_strand_id
1 'polypeptide(L)'
;MPPEDLTSAAPEAAATLISGLSAYGRLYGLPNSPEQVQGILSTLLRLYQPGLPPALVDTVAQRVLDGLTPDDLKNAIVDRASSALAKAAHRWQQRLSDQAKGVLTSYVQRYRPTVTPDTLSSMATSVIPLVSDGAITRSEAMGLVSLVVQTFDLDSAMRGVVPAGLAAVVNTTAAALAQTLAIVLDQKPMAEAVSETVSAYVEKYAPGLVNIGSDLIATALSAVLKNQVDFDLDLQLAAIDQALLIEQVSFQLNVLRESPPPSKPAWAIAAQVNAAVEQYRQDQGDRVDITAGLVSDDGLSISSPFTSTRRLSDRLPSDSPALE
;
A
#
# COMPACT_ATOMS: atom_id res chain seq x y z
N MET A 1 -5.18 10.33 -35.45
CA MET A 1 -5.02 11.23 -34.28
C MET A 1 -3.60 11.09 -33.80
N PRO A 2 -2.83 12.18 -33.65
CA PRO A 2 -1.53 12.10 -33.00
C PRO A 2 -1.74 11.75 -31.51
N PRO A 3 -0.77 11.09 -30.86
CA PRO A 3 -0.83 10.85 -29.43
C PRO A 3 -0.77 12.22 -28.73
N GLU A 4 -1.71 12.47 -27.81
CA GLU A 4 -1.59 13.57 -26.87
C GLU A 4 -0.23 13.44 -26.17
N ASP A 5 0.53 14.53 -26.18
CA ASP A 5 1.81 14.61 -25.52
C ASP A 5 1.57 14.66 -24.01
N LEU A 6 1.44 13.47 -23.41
CA LEU A 6 1.21 13.22 -21.98
C LEU A 6 2.32 13.80 -21.08
N THR A 7 3.39 14.34 -21.67
CA THR A 7 4.43 15.10 -20.96
C THR A 7 3.93 16.47 -20.46
N SER A 8 2.89 17.04 -21.08
CA SER A 8 2.32 18.33 -20.68
C SER A 8 1.50 18.28 -19.37
N ALA A 9 0.98 17.11 -19.00
CA ALA A 9 0.27 16.88 -17.73
C ALA A 9 1.21 16.66 -16.52
N ALA A 10 2.53 16.50 -16.77
CA ALA A 10 3.51 16.18 -15.75
C ALA A 10 3.70 17.24 -14.63
N PRO A 11 3.65 18.57 -14.90
CA PRO A 11 3.88 19.57 -13.86
C PRO A 11 2.72 19.70 -12.87
N GLU A 12 1.47 19.68 -13.37
CA GLU A 12 0.27 19.79 -12.54
C GLU A 12 0.05 18.53 -11.69
N ALA A 13 0.25 17.35 -12.29
CA ALA A 13 0.24 16.10 -11.55
C ALA A 13 1.34 16.08 -10.48
N ALA A 14 2.56 16.51 -10.79
CA ALA A 14 3.65 16.58 -9.81
C ALA A 14 3.31 17.51 -8.63
N ALA A 15 2.82 18.72 -8.89
CA ALA A 15 2.41 19.65 -7.84
C ALA A 15 1.29 19.08 -6.96
N THR A 16 0.28 18.47 -7.57
CA THR A 16 -0.84 17.83 -6.86
C THR A 16 -0.36 16.69 -5.96
N LEU A 17 0.57 15.86 -6.46
CA LEU A 17 1.15 14.76 -5.71
C LEU A 17 2.03 15.23 -4.55
N ILE A 18 2.84 16.26 -4.75
CA ILE A 18 3.68 16.85 -3.70
C ILE A 18 2.78 17.49 -2.62
N SER A 19 1.76 18.25 -3.01
CA SER A 19 0.77 18.82 -2.08
C SER A 19 0.00 17.73 -1.33
N GLY A 20 -0.42 16.66 -2.02
CA GLY A 20 -1.08 15.50 -1.41
C GLY A 20 -0.18 14.75 -0.43
N LEU A 21 1.09 14.55 -0.77
CA LEU A 21 2.08 13.90 0.09
C LEU A 21 2.42 14.76 1.32
N SER A 22 2.56 16.08 1.15
CA SER A 22 2.71 17.02 2.26
C SER A 22 1.48 16.99 3.17
N ALA A 23 0.26 17.04 2.61
CA ALA A 23 -0.98 16.93 3.37
C ALA A 23 -1.08 15.59 4.14
N TYR A 24 -0.66 14.48 3.51
CA TYR A 24 -0.56 13.18 4.16
C TYR A 24 0.41 13.23 5.35
N GLY A 25 1.60 13.79 5.12
CA GLY A 25 2.62 13.96 6.16
C GLY A 25 2.14 14.77 7.36
N ARG A 26 1.35 15.83 7.14
CA ARG A 26 0.75 16.64 8.22
C ARG A 26 -0.30 15.86 9.01
N LEU A 27 -1.13 15.07 8.34
CA LEU A 27 -2.27 14.41 8.97
C LEU A 27 -1.91 13.08 9.65
N TYR A 28 -0.95 12.34 9.10
CA TYR A 28 -0.68 10.95 9.47
C TYR A 28 0.80 10.67 9.76
N GLY A 29 1.67 11.65 9.56
CA GLY A 29 3.12 11.45 9.54
C GLY A 29 3.61 10.96 8.18
N LEU A 30 4.88 11.26 7.86
CA LEU A 30 5.51 10.76 6.64
C LEU A 30 6.00 9.31 6.81
N PRO A 31 5.95 8.49 5.75
CA PRO A 31 6.43 7.11 5.76
C PRO A 31 7.93 6.98 6.09
N ASN A 32 8.32 5.77 6.49
CA ASN A 32 9.70 5.47 6.91
C ASN A 32 10.58 4.86 5.81
N SER A 33 10.03 4.62 4.62
CA SER A 33 10.81 4.04 3.52
C SER A 33 10.44 4.64 2.15
N PRO A 34 11.38 4.69 1.20
CA PRO A 34 11.12 5.16 -0.16
C PRO A 34 9.99 4.42 -0.86
N GLU A 35 9.88 3.11 -0.64
CA GLU A 35 8.82 2.27 -1.23
C GLU A 35 7.44 2.70 -0.72
N GLN A 36 7.32 3.07 0.56
CA GLN A 36 6.06 3.57 1.11
C GLN A 36 5.73 4.96 0.56
N VAL A 37 6.72 5.84 0.42
CA VAL A 37 6.50 7.16 -0.20
C VAL A 37 6.06 7.00 -1.65
N GLN A 38 6.73 6.14 -2.42
CA GLN A 38 6.35 5.84 -3.80
C GLN A 38 4.95 5.22 -3.89
N GLY A 39 4.63 4.27 -3.01
CA GLY A 39 3.30 3.68 -2.93
C GLY A 39 2.21 4.71 -2.62
N ILE A 40 2.47 5.67 -1.73
CA ILE A 40 1.55 6.80 -1.48
C ILE A 40 1.41 7.65 -2.73
N LEU A 41 2.50 8.04 -3.39
CA LEU A 41 2.46 8.85 -4.60
C LEU A 41 1.65 8.15 -5.71
N SER A 42 1.83 6.85 -5.91
CA SER A 42 1.02 6.06 -6.85
C SER A 42 -0.47 6.01 -6.44
N THR A 43 -0.78 5.82 -5.15
CA THR A 43 -2.17 5.87 -4.68
C THR A 43 -2.81 7.25 -4.87
N LEU A 44 -2.10 8.32 -4.53
CA LEU A 44 -2.55 9.69 -4.74
C LEU A 44 -2.84 9.94 -6.22
N LEU A 45 -1.95 9.50 -7.11
CA LEU A 45 -2.09 9.67 -8.55
C LEU A 45 -3.29 8.88 -9.10
N ARG A 46 -3.44 7.63 -8.69
CA ARG A 46 -4.58 6.80 -9.11
C ARG A 46 -5.92 7.38 -8.63
N LEU A 47 -5.96 7.96 -7.44
CA LEU A 47 -7.17 8.61 -6.92
C LEU A 47 -7.45 9.95 -7.60
N TYR A 48 -6.42 10.69 -8.00
CA TYR A 48 -6.54 11.92 -8.74
C TYR A 48 -6.92 11.68 -10.21
N GLN A 49 -6.38 10.62 -10.84
CA GLN A 49 -6.62 10.24 -12.24
C GLN A 49 -6.92 8.72 -12.36
N PRO A 50 -8.17 8.29 -12.09
CA PRO A 50 -8.55 6.87 -12.01
C PRO A 50 -8.53 6.11 -13.34
N GLY A 51 -8.28 6.79 -14.47
CA GLY A 51 -8.18 6.18 -15.80
C GLY A 51 -6.76 5.92 -16.29
N LEU A 52 -5.73 6.29 -15.51
CA LEU A 52 -4.36 6.08 -15.93
C LEU A 52 -3.99 4.58 -15.92
N PRO A 53 -3.31 4.09 -16.96
CA PRO A 53 -2.68 2.77 -16.97
C PRO A 53 -1.72 2.60 -15.78
N PRO A 54 -1.69 1.43 -15.11
CA PRO A 54 -0.80 1.17 -13.97
C PRO A 54 0.67 1.53 -14.20
N ALA A 55 1.22 1.16 -15.37
CA ALA A 55 2.61 1.47 -15.72
C ALA A 55 2.89 2.99 -15.81
N LEU A 56 1.91 3.79 -16.26
CA LEU A 56 2.04 5.24 -16.28
C LEU A 56 1.94 5.84 -14.88
N VAL A 57 1.09 5.28 -14.01
CA VAL A 57 1.02 5.68 -12.59
C VAL A 57 2.38 5.50 -11.93
N ASP A 58 2.99 4.32 -12.07
CA ASP A 58 4.30 4.03 -11.49
C ASP A 58 5.41 4.92 -12.06
N THR A 59 5.37 5.20 -13.37
CA THR A 59 6.35 6.09 -14.02
C THR A 59 6.28 7.52 -13.48
N VAL A 60 5.08 8.08 -13.36
CA VAL A 60 4.90 9.45 -12.87
C VAL A 60 5.23 9.54 -11.38
N ALA A 61 4.79 8.57 -10.58
CA ALA A 61 5.12 8.51 -9.15
C ALA A 61 6.64 8.43 -8.94
N GLN A 62 7.36 7.60 -9.71
CA GLN A 62 8.82 7.52 -9.67
C GLN A 62 9.47 8.85 -10.06
N ARG A 63 8.98 9.52 -11.11
CA ARG A 63 9.53 10.81 -11.53
C ARG A 63 9.37 11.89 -10.48
N VAL A 64 8.21 11.93 -9.81
CA VAL A 64 7.98 12.86 -8.69
C VAL A 64 8.90 12.52 -7.52
N LEU A 65 9.07 11.23 -7.20
CA LEU A 65 9.99 10.79 -6.15
C LEU A 65 11.44 11.20 -6.45
N ASP A 66 11.90 10.99 -7.69
CA ASP A 66 13.26 11.34 -8.12
C ASP A 66 13.52 12.86 -8.06
N GLY A 67 12.48 13.67 -8.28
CA GLY A 67 12.52 15.12 -8.21
C GLY A 67 12.24 15.72 -6.83
N LEU A 68 11.79 14.92 -5.87
CA LEU A 68 11.32 15.40 -4.57
C LEU A 68 12.45 15.96 -3.73
N THR A 69 12.35 17.23 -3.35
CA THR A 69 13.27 17.88 -2.41
C THR A 69 12.59 18.16 -1.06
N PRO A 70 13.37 18.38 0.01
CA PRO A 70 12.79 18.80 1.30
C PRO A 70 11.97 20.10 1.18
N ASP A 71 12.43 21.06 0.36
CA ASP A 71 11.76 22.33 0.15
C ASP A 71 10.41 22.17 -0.55
N ASP A 72 10.26 21.16 -1.42
CA ASP A 72 8.99 20.89 -2.10
C ASP A 72 7.89 20.49 -1.12
N LEU A 73 8.20 19.60 -0.16
CA LEU A 73 7.24 19.17 0.87
C LEU A 73 6.88 20.30 1.83
N LYS A 74 7.87 21.13 2.16
CA LYS A 74 7.71 22.27 3.08
C LYS A 74 6.85 23.37 2.47
N ASN A 75 7.14 23.73 1.22
CA ASN A 75 6.49 24.84 0.52
C ASN A 75 5.20 24.42 -0.20
N ALA A 76 4.85 23.12 -0.17
CA ALA A 76 3.63 22.62 -0.79
C ALA A 76 2.39 23.32 -0.24
N ILE A 77 1.51 23.74 -1.15
CA ILE A 77 0.21 24.32 -0.80
C ILE A 77 -0.70 23.16 -0.37
N VAL A 78 -1.05 23.12 0.91
CA VAL A 78 -2.01 22.16 1.47
C VAL A 78 -3.36 22.83 1.61
N ASP A 79 -4.21 22.57 0.63
CA ASP A 79 -5.60 23.02 0.56
C ASP A 79 -6.58 21.90 0.94
N ARG A 80 -7.88 22.19 0.79
CA ARG A 80 -8.93 21.21 1.09
C ARG A 80 -8.89 20.00 0.15
N ALA A 81 -8.53 20.20 -1.12
CA ALA A 81 -8.50 19.14 -2.11
C ALA A 81 -7.35 18.15 -1.85
N SER A 82 -6.13 18.64 -1.65
CA SER A 82 -4.96 17.84 -1.27
C SER A 82 -5.18 17.10 0.06
N SER A 83 -5.81 17.75 1.05
CA SER A 83 -6.19 17.10 2.31
C SER A 83 -7.22 15.98 2.11
N ALA A 84 -8.22 16.18 1.24
CA ALA A 84 -9.21 15.15 0.93
C ALA A 84 -8.58 13.96 0.19
N LEU A 85 -7.66 14.24 -0.73
CA LEU A 85 -6.90 13.23 -1.47
C LEU A 85 -6.01 12.41 -0.51
N ALA A 86 -5.29 13.07 0.40
CA ALA A 86 -4.48 12.41 1.43
C ALA A 86 -5.33 11.50 2.34
N LYS A 87 -6.50 11.96 2.79
CA LYS A 87 -7.44 11.14 3.57
C LYS A 87 -7.98 9.94 2.78
N ALA A 88 -8.19 10.09 1.48
CA ALA A 88 -8.63 8.99 0.62
C ALA A 88 -7.51 7.96 0.43
N ALA A 89 -6.28 8.42 0.17
CA ALA A 89 -5.10 7.56 0.04
C ALA A 89 -4.83 6.79 1.34
N HIS A 90 -4.84 7.48 2.49
CA HIS A 90 -4.66 6.83 3.78
C HIS A 90 -5.71 5.75 4.05
N ARG A 91 -7.01 6.05 3.85
CA ARG A 91 -8.09 5.06 4.02
C ARG A 91 -7.91 3.86 3.09
N TRP A 92 -7.48 4.08 1.86
CA TRP A 92 -7.23 3.01 0.91
C TRP A 92 -6.09 2.10 1.38
N GLN A 93 -4.96 2.69 1.78
CA GLN A 93 -3.79 1.96 2.27
C GLN A 93 -4.09 1.22 3.58
N GLN A 94 -4.72 1.90 4.53
CA GLN A 94 -5.07 1.32 5.83
C GLN A 94 -5.99 0.12 5.66
N ARG A 95 -7.05 0.23 4.86
CA ARG A 95 -7.96 -0.88 4.59
C ARG A 95 -7.23 -2.11 4.04
N LEU A 96 -6.37 -1.95 3.03
CA LEU A 96 -5.64 -3.07 2.45
C LEU A 96 -4.58 -3.63 3.40
N SER A 97 -3.86 -2.77 4.13
CA SER A 97 -2.92 -3.19 5.17
C SER A 97 -3.62 -4.00 6.26
N ASP A 98 -4.77 -3.53 6.75
CA ASP A 98 -5.51 -4.21 7.81
C ASP A 98 -6.10 -5.54 7.33
N GLN A 99 -6.56 -5.61 6.08
CA GLN A 99 -6.94 -6.87 5.42
C GLN A 99 -5.76 -7.83 5.33
N ALA A 100 -4.62 -7.38 4.83
CA ALA A 100 -3.43 -8.21 4.70
C ALA A 100 -2.95 -8.74 6.08
N LYS A 101 -2.87 -7.86 7.08
CA LYS A 101 -2.53 -8.23 8.46
C LYS A 101 -3.56 -9.17 9.07
N GLY A 102 -4.85 -8.99 8.77
CA GLY A 102 -5.91 -9.90 9.20
C GLY A 102 -5.69 -11.31 8.67
N VAL A 103 -5.41 -11.45 7.37
CA VAL A 103 -5.08 -12.73 6.72
C VAL A 103 -3.82 -13.35 7.32
N LEU A 104 -2.74 -12.58 7.46
CA LEU A 104 -1.48 -13.05 8.05
C LEU A 104 -1.66 -13.49 9.51
N THR A 105 -2.44 -12.74 10.29
CA THR A 105 -2.78 -13.09 11.68
C THR A 105 -3.51 -14.43 11.72
N SER A 106 -4.55 -14.60 10.91
CA SER A 106 -5.29 -15.86 10.81
C SER A 106 -4.41 -17.03 10.35
N TYR A 107 -3.51 -16.80 9.40
CA TYR A 107 -2.57 -17.80 8.92
C TYR A 107 -1.58 -18.24 10.01
N VAL A 108 -0.91 -17.29 10.66
CA VAL A 108 0.07 -17.56 11.73
C VAL A 108 -0.59 -18.29 12.90
N GLN A 109 -1.81 -17.89 13.28
CA GLN A 109 -2.54 -18.53 14.38
C GLN A 109 -2.95 -19.97 14.04
N ARG A 110 -3.37 -20.22 12.80
CA ARG A 110 -3.88 -21.52 12.36
C ARG A 110 -2.76 -22.53 12.07
N TYR A 111 -1.73 -22.10 11.35
CA TYR A 111 -0.70 -22.99 10.82
C TYR A 111 0.60 -22.98 11.61
N ARG A 112 0.80 -22.00 12.52
CA ARG A 112 1.99 -21.87 13.38
C ARG A 112 3.33 -22.03 12.60
N PRO A 113 3.50 -21.32 11.47
CA PRO A 113 4.73 -21.43 10.68
C PRO A 113 5.92 -20.86 11.43
N THR A 114 7.12 -21.24 11.02
CA THR A 114 8.34 -20.51 11.42
C THR A 114 8.43 -19.22 10.60
N VAL A 115 8.36 -18.07 11.26
CA VAL A 115 8.38 -16.76 10.59
C VAL A 115 9.72 -16.07 10.81
N THR A 116 10.47 -15.91 9.73
CA THR A 116 11.65 -15.04 9.58
C THR A 116 11.27 -13.76 8.81
N PRO A 117 12.11 -12.69 8.83
CA PRO A 117 11.86 -11.48 8.05
C PRO A 117 11.63 -11.74 6.55
N ASP A 118 12.39 -12.67 5.96
CA ASP A 118 12.27 -13.04 4.55
C ASP A 118 10.95 -13.77 4.27
N THR A 119 10.59 -14.73 5.13
CA THR A 119 9.30 -15.43 4.98
C THR A 119 8.12 -14.50 5.21
N LEU A 120 8.21 -13.52 6.12
CA LEU A 120 7.16 -12.53 6.34
C LEU A 120 6.99 -11.64 5.10
N SER A 121 8.08 -11.20 4.50
CA SER A 121 8.06 -10.41 3.27
C SER A 121 7.46 -11.22 2.11
N SER A 122 7.83 -12.50 1.99
CA SER A 122 7.25 -13.42 1.00
C SER A 122 5.75 -13.61 1.23
N MET A 123 5.33 -13.85 2.48
CA MET A 123 3.91 -14.02 2.82
C MET A 123 3.11 -12.74 2.54
N ALA A 124 3.63 -11.58 2.94
CA ALA A 124 3.00 -10.29 2.67
C ALA A 124 2.82 -10.07 1.16
N THR A 125 3.84 -10.37 0.36
CA THR A 125 3.78 -10.26 -1.11
C THR A 125 2.70 -11.16 -1.71
N SER A 126 2.57 -12.40 -1.24
CA SER A 126 1.52 -13.34 -1.69
C SER A 126 0.11 -12.94 -1.23
N VAL A 127 -0.02 -12.20 -0.12
CA VAL A 127 -1.32 -11.74 0.39
C VAL A 127 -1.87 -10.56 -0.39
N ILE A 128 -1.02 -9.65 -0.90
CA ILE A 128 -1.48 -8.45 -1.62
C ILE A 128 -2.49 -8.75 -2.74
N PRO A 129 -2.23 -9.67 -3.69
CA PRO A 129 -3.20 -9.96 -4.75
C PRO A 129 -4.53 -10.49 -4.18
N LEU A 130 -4.50 -11.25 -3.08
CA LEU A 130 -5.70 -11.82 -2.45
C LEU A 130 -6.62 -10.77 -1.81
N VAL A 131 -6.11 -9.58 -1.49
CA VAL A 131 -6.88 -8.52 -0.79
C VAL A 131 -7.12 -7.28 -1.65
N SER A 132 -6.45 -7.16 -2.79
CA SER A 132 -6.44 -5.92 -3.60
C SER A 132 -7.43 -5.93 -4.77
N ASP A 133 -8.23 -7.00 -4.94
CA ASP A 133 -9.18 -7.19 -6.05
C ASP A 133 -8.55 -6.98 -7.45
N GLY A 134 -7.22 -7.14 -7.58
CA GLY A 134 -6.46 -7.07 -8.83
C GLY A 134 -6.13 -5.66 -9.36
N ALA A 135 -6.60 -4.58 -8.71
CA ALA A 135 -6.44 -3.20 -9.20
C ALA A 135 -5.33 -2.42 -8.46
N ILE A 136 -4.11 -2.96 -8.45
CA ILE A 136 -2.97 -2.37 -7.75
C ILE A 136 -1.74 -2.22 -8.67
N THR A 137 -1.04 -1.09 -8.53
CA THR A 137 0.25 -0.83 -9.21
C THR A 137 1.42 -1.48 -8.47
N ARG A 138 2.59 -1.56 -9.11
CA ARG A 138 3.79 -2.13 -8.47
C ARG A 138 4.19 -1.35 -7.24
N SER A 139 4.24 -0.02 -7.35
CA SER A 139 4.68 0.83 -6.24
C SER A 139 3.71 0.76 -5.08
N GLU A 140 2.42 0.69 -5.34
CA GLU A 140 1.41 0.48 -4.31
C GLU A 140 1.59 -0.88 -3.62
N ALA A 141 1.81 -1.96 -4.39
CA ALA A 141 2.05 -3.28 -3.83
C ALA A 141 3.31 -3.31 -2.95
N MET A 142 4.44 -2.77 -3.43
CA MET A 142 5.70 -2.71 -2.68
C MET A 142 5.59 -1.81 -1.45
N GLY A 143 4.91 -0.66 -1.55
CA GLY A 143 4.62 0.20 -0.43
C GLY A 143 3.76 -0.49 0.64
N LEU A 144 2.74 -1.25 0.22
CA LEU A 144 1.91 -2.05 1.13
C LEU A 144 2.68 -3.20 1.78
N VAL A 145 3.52 -3.93 1.02
CA VAL A 145 4.37 -4.99 1.58
C VAL A 145 5.30 -4.40 2.64
N SER A 146 5.99 -3.30 2.32
CA SER A 146 6.86 -2.59 3.27
C SER A 146 6.09 -2.17 4.53
N LEU A 147 4.90 -1.58 4.37
CA LEU A 147 4.05 -1.17 5.49
C LEU A 147 3.65 -2.38 6.35
N VAL A 148 3.15 -3.46 5.74
CA VAL A 148 2.69 -4.66 6.44
C VAL A 148 3.85 -5.30 7.19
N VAL A 149 5.00 -5.52 6.55
CA VAL A 149 6.18 -6.14 7.17
C VAL A 149 6.66 -5.33 8.37
N GLN A 150 6.68 -4.00 8.27
CA GLN A 150 7.15 -3.12 9.36
C GLN A 150 6.18 -3.04 10.55
N THR A 151 4.88 -3.24 10.32
CA THR A 151 3.84 -2.96 11.32
C THR A 151 3.03 -4.19 11.71
N PHE A 152 3.41 -5.38 11.23
CA PHE A 152 2.80 -6.64 11.62
C PHE A 152 3.36 -7.11 12.96
N ASP A 153 2.48 -7.24 13.95
CA ASP A 153 2.82 -7.73 15.28
C ASP A 153 2.77 -9.27 15.32
N LEU A 154 3.90 -9.88 14.95
CA LEU A 154 4.06 -11.33 14.94
C LEU A 154 3.87 -11.94 16.34
N ASP A 155 4.36 -11.28 17.39
CA ASP A 155 4.28 -11.80 18.77
C ASP A 155 2.84 -11.86 19.27
N SER A 156 2.02 -10.86 18.97
CA SER A 156 0.59 -10.88 19.28
C SER A 156 -0.14 -11.94 18.45
N ALA A 157 0.15 -12.05 17.15
CA ALA A 157 -0.42 -13.08 16.30
C ALA A 157 -0.09 -14.49 16.83
N MET A 158 1.17 -14.75 17.19
CA MET A 158 1.62 -16.02 17.77
C MET A 158 0.98 -16.31 19.14
N ARG A 159 0.64 -15.30 19.93
CA ARG A 159 -0.09 -15.50 21.19
C ARG A 159 -1.60 -15.69 21.01
N GLY A 160 -2.11 -15.65 19.78
CA GLY A 160 -3.55 -15.72 19.51
C GLY A 160 -4.29 -14.43 19.87
N VAL A 161 -3.56 -13.34 20.11
CA VAL A 161 -4.14 -12.05 20.45
C VAL A 161 -4.46 -11.33 19.14
N VAL A 162 -5.73 -10.95 18.95
CA VAL A 162 -6.14 -10.10 17.84
C VAL A 162 -6.07 -8.65 18.30
N PRO A 163 -5.22 -7.79 17.68
CA PRO A 163 -5.20 -6.37 17.99
C PRO A 163 -6.59 -5.75 17.82
N ALA A 164 -6.98 -4.83 18.72
CA ALA A 164 -8.31 -4.23 18.70
C ALA A 164 -8.65 -3.58 17.33
N GLY A 165 -7.66 -2.99 16.66
CA GLY A 165 -7.81 -2.41 15.32
C GLY A 165 -8.08 -3.42 14.20
N LEU A 166 -7.76 -4.70 14.40
CA LEU A 166 -7.96 -5.78 13.42
C LEU A 166 -9.19 -6.65 13.73
N ALA A 167 -9.85 -6.45 14.88
CA ALA A 167 -10.96 -7.30 15.32
C ALA A 167 -12.13 -7.36 14.32
N ALA A 168 -12.38 -6.27 13.58
CA ALA A 168 -13.43 -6.25 12.55
C ALA A 168 -13.04 -7.01 11.26
N VAL A 169 -11.74 -7.18 11.02
CA VAL A 169 -11.19 -7.74 9.79
C VAL A 169 -10.80 -9.21 9.96
N VAL A 170 -10.38 -9.61 11.16
CA VAL A 170 -10.15 -11.03 11.52
C VAL A 170 -11.50 -11.71 11.72
N ASN A 171 -12.08 -12.15 10.61
CA ASN A 171 -13.39 -12.79 10.53
C ASN A 171 -13.30 -14.05 9.66
N THR A 172 -14.44 -14.64 9.29
CA THR A 172 -14.51 -15.84 8.45
C THR A 172 -13.86 -15.63 7.08
N THR A 173 -13.93 -14.42 6.51
CA THR A 173 -13.26 -14.08 5.24
C THR A 173 -11.75 -14.11 5.38
N ALA A 174 -11.19 -13.50 6.44
CA ALA A 174 -9.74 -13.58 6.70
C ALA A 174 -9.27 -15.02 6.94
N ALA A 175 -10.07 -15.85 7.61
CA ALA A 175 -9.78 -17.27 7.81
C ALA A 175 -9.86 -18.10 6.51
N ALA A 176 -10.73 -17.72 5.58
CA ALA A 176 -10.78 -18.33 4.24
C ALA A 176 -9.57 -17.93 3.41
N LEU A 177 -9.24 -16.63 3.36
CA LEU A 177 -8.07 -16.12 2.68
C LEU A 177 -6.75 -16.66 3.27
N ALA A 178 -6.71 -16.95 4.57
CA ALA A 178 -5.56 -17.61 5.20
C ALA A 178 -5.37 -19.06 4.72
N GLN A 179 -6.45 -19.77 4.38
CA GLN A 179 -6.35 -21.10 3.74
C GLN A 179 -5.86 -20.96 2.31
N THR A 180 -6.40 -20.00 1.56
CA THR A 180 -5.92 -19.67 0.22
C THR A 180 -4.44 -19.31 0.24
N LEU A 181 -3.98 -18.52 1.21
CA LEU A 181 -2.57 -18.20 1.41
C LEU A 181 -1.73 -19.46 1.63
N ALA A 182 -2.20 -20.41 2.45
CA ALA A 182 -1.48 -21.67 2.66
C ALA A 182 -1.26 -22.43 1.34
N ILE A 183 -2.28 -22.48 0.47
CA ILE A 183 -2.20 -23.09 -0.86
C ILE A 183 -1.19 -22.34 -1.74
N VAL A 184 -1.26 -21.00 -1.78
CA VAL A 184 -0.32 -20.17 -2.56
C VAL A 184 1.13 -20.42 -2.14
N LEU A 185 1.38 -20.48 -0.84
CA LEU A 185 2.74 -20.68 -0.32
C LEU A 185 3.27 -22.08 -0.63
N ASP A 186 2.42 -23.11 -0.60
CA ASP A 186 2.77 -24.47 -0.99
C ASP A 186 3.09 -24.58 -2.49
N GLN A 187 2.37 -23.82 -3.31
CA GLN A 187 2.57 -23.77 -4.76
C GLN A 187 3.74 -22.92 -5.23
N LYS A 188 4.44 -22.22 -4.32
CA LYS A 188 5.49 -21.26 -4.67
C LYS A 188 6.58 -21.82 -5.61
N PRO A 189 7.13 -23.03 -5.39
CA PRO A 189 8.13 -23.59 -6.31
C PRO A 189 7.60 -23.78 -7.74
N MET A 190 6.32 -24.18 -7.87
CA MET A 190 5.65 -24.32 -9.16
C MET A 190 5.44 -22.95 -9.81
N ALA A 191 4.98 -21.96 -9.05
CA ALA A 191 4.78 -20.59 -9.55
C ALA A 191 6.10 -19.97 -10.06
N GLU A 192 7.22 -20.22 -9.38
CA GLU A 192 8.56 -19.79 -9.80
C GLU A 192 8.97 -20.46 -11.12
N ALA A 193 8.84 -21.78 -11.23
CA ALA A 193 9.17 -22.51 -12.46
C ALA A 193 8.32 -22.08 -13.67
N VAL A 194 7.02 -21.82 -13.46
CA VAL A 194 6.15 -21.27 -14.50
C VAL A 194 6.57 -19.85 -14.87
N SER A 195 6.87 -19.01 -13.89
CA SER A 195 7.34 -17.64 -14.12
C SER A 195 8.63 -17.60 -14.93
N GLU A 196 9.60 -18.46 -14.61
CA GLU A 196 10.86 -18.59 -15.36
C GLU A 196 10.61 -19.06 -16.80
N THR A 197 9.74 -20.06 -16.97
CA THR A 197 9.38 -20.57 -18.31
C THR A 197 8.74 -19.50 -19.17
N VAL A 198 7.79 -18.75 -18.62
CA VAL A 198 7.13 -17.64 -19.33
C VAL A 198 8.14 -16.53 -19.63
N SER A 199 9.00 -16.18 -18.67
CA SER A 199 10.03 -15.15 -18.85
C SER A 199 10.97 -15.49 -20.00
N ALA A 200 11.52 -16.71 -20.00
CA ALA A 200 12.41 -17.18 -21.05
C ALA A 200 11.73 -17.21 -22.42
N TYR A 201 10.43 -17.56 -22.46
CA TYR A 201 9.65 -17.52 -23.69
C TYR A 201 9.46 -16.09 -24.21
N VAL A 202 9.04 -15.17 -23.35
CA VAL A 202 8.79 -13.76 -23.71
C VAL A 202 10.08 -13.09 -24.15
N GLU A 203 11.18 -13.27 -23.42
CA GLU A 203 12.49 -12.71 -23.78
C GLU A 203 12.97 -13.18 -25.16
N LYS A 204 12.72 -14.45 -25.49
CA LYS A 204 13.17 -15.05 -26.74
C LYS A 204 12.28 -14.73 -27.94
N TYR A 205 10.96 -14.68 -27.75
CA TYR A 205 10.00 -14.66 -28.85
C TYR A 205 9.12 -13.40 -28.90
N ALA A 206 8.98 -12.67 -27.80
CA ALA A 206 8.13 -11.48 -27.72
C ALA A 206 8.66 -10.43 -26.71
N PRO A 207 9.91 -9.94 -26.86
CA PRO A 207 10.54 -9.07 -25.85
C PRO A 207 9.85 -7.71 -25.64
N GLY A 208 8.96 -7.31 -26.55
CA GLY A 208 8.15 -6.09 -26.42
C GLY A 208 6.75 -6.32 -25.83
N LEU A 209 6.43 -7.54 -25.39
CA LEU A 209 5.15 -7.84 -24.77
C LEU A 209 5.09 -7.16 -23.40
N VAL A 210 4.17 -6.20 -23.25
CA VAL A 210 3.99 -5.46 -22.00
C VAL A 210 3.27 -6.34 -20.98
N ASN A 211 2.10 -6.87 -21.33
CA ASN A 211 1.26 -7.67 -20.43
C ASN A 211 1.21 -9.15 -20.88
N ILE A 212 1.47 -10.05 -19.95
CA ILE A 212 1.45 -11.50 -20.12
C ILE A 212 0.05 -12.03 -19.79
N GLY A 213 -0.65 -12.53 -20.81
CA GLY A 213 -1.99 -13.10 -20.66
C GLY A 213 -2.02 -14.43 -19.91
N SER A 214 -3.15 -14.70 -19.25
CA SER A 214 -3.40 -15.94 -18.49
C SER A 214 -3.23 -17.20 -19.32
N ASP A 215 -3.51 -17.15 -20.63
CA ASP A 215 -3.41 -18.31 -21.52
C ASP A 215 -1.96 -18.76 -21.73
N LEU A 216 -1.03 -17.81 -21.81
CA LEU A 216 0.40 -18.10 -21.90
C LEU A 216 0.91 -18.72 -20.61
N ILE A 217 0.45 -18.20 -19.46
CA ILE A 217 0.77 -18.74 -18.14
C ILE A 217 0.21 -20.15 -17.98
N ALA A 218 -1.05 -20.39 -18.37
CA ALA A 218 -1.69 -21.70 -18.33
C ALA A 218 -0.96 -22.72 -19.24
N THR A 219 -0.48 -22.27 -20.40
CA THR A 219 0.31 -23.09 -21.32
C THR A 219 1.67 -23.44 -20.71
N ALA A 220 2.34 -22.47 -20.08
CA ALA A 220 3.59 -22.70 -19.38
C ALA A 220 3.41 -23.63 -18.18
N LEU A 221 2.35 -23.47 -17.38
CA LEU A 221 1.98 -24.38 -16.30
C LEU A 221 1.80 -25.81 -16.83
N SER A 222 1.07 -25.97 -17.93
CA SER A 222 0.88 -27.28 -18.57
C SER A 222 2.20 -27.89 -19.04
N ALA A 223 3.16 -27.07 -19.50
CA ALA A 223 4.47 -27.52 -19.91
C ALA A 223 5.35 -27.94 -18.72
N VAL A 224 5.33 -27.16 -17.63
CA VAL A 224 6.04 -27.48 -16.38
C VAL A 224 5.52 -28.78 -15.78
N LEU A 225 4.20 -28.97 -15.71
CA LEU A 225 3.58 -30.19 -15.21
C LEU A 225 3.93 -31.44 -16.05
N LYS A 226 4.13 -31.28 -17.37
CA LYS A 226 4.46 -32.38 -18.28
C LYS A 226 5.93 -32.82 -18.24
N ASN A 227 6.84 -31.94 -17.84
CA ASN A 227 8.29 -32.18 -17.91
C ASN A 227 8.92 -32.61 -16.57
N GLN A 228 8.13 -33.02 -15.57
CA GLN A 228 8.62 -33.16 -14.20
C GLN A 228 9.49 -34.40 -13.93
N VAL A 229 10.65 -34.14 -13.32
CA VAL A 229 11.48 -35.12 -12.61
C VAL A 229 11.64 -34.78 -11.11
N ASP A 230 11.30 -33.57 -10.64
CA ASP A 230 11.81 -33.10 -9.34
C ASP A 230 10.86 -32.26 -8.46
N PHE A 231 9.57 -32.18 -8.78
CA PHE A 231 8.60 -31.60 -7.85
C PHE A 231 7.91 -32.74 -7.09
N ASP A 232 8.24 -32.90 -5.81
CA ASP A 232 7.54 -33.79 -4.87
C ASP A 232 6.16 -33.22 -4.52
N LEU A 233 5.38 -32.87 -5.55
CA LEU A 233 4.09 -32.20 -5.47
C LEU A 233 3.01 -33.16 -5.99
N ASP A 234 1.92 -33.27 -5.24
CA ASP A 234 0.74 -34.02 -5.66
C ASP A 234 0.14 -33.34 -6.92
N LEU A 235 0.37 -33.95 -8.08
CA LEU A 235 0.21 -33.38 -9.42
C LEU A 235 -1.25 -33.11 -9.83
N GLN A 236 -2.22 -33.48 -8.99
CA GLN A 236 -3.62 -33.17 -9.21
C GLN A 236 -3.98 -31.84 -8.56
N LEU A 237 -3.47 -30.73 -9.09
CA LEU A 237 -4.04 -29.43 -8.74
C LEU A 237 -5.51 -29.42 -9.15
N ALA A 238 -6.40 -29.16 -8.20
CA ALA A 238 -7.79 -28.88 -8.49
C ALA A 238 -7.87 -27.65 -9.43
N ALA A 239 -8.93 -27.55 -10.24
CA ALA A 239 -9.09 -26.42 -11.16
C ALA A 239 -9.02 -25.04 -10.46
N ILE A 240 -9.48 -24.98 -9.21
CA ILE A 240 -9.41 -23.78 -8.35
C ILE A 240 -7.97 -23.42 -8.01
N ASP A 241 -7.14 -24.42 -7.70
CA ASP A 241 -5.74 -24.27 -7.35
C ASP A 241 -4.89 -23.85 -8.56
N GLN A 242 -5.24 -24.32 -9.76
CA GLN A 242 -4.61 -23.88 -11.01
C GLN A 242 -4.92 -22.41 -11.33
N ALA A 243 -6.18 -22.00 -11.16
CA ALA A 243 -6.59 -20.61 -11.37
C ALA A 243 -5.86 -19.68 -10.41
N LEU A 244 -5.75 -20.08 -9.14
CA LEU A 244 -5.00 -19.36 -8.12
C LEU A 244 -3.51 -19.23 -8.48
N LEU A 245 -2.86 -20.30 -8.93
CA LEU A 245 -1.47 -20.26 -9.39
C LEU A 245 -1.30 -19.29 -10.57
N ILE A 246 -2.18 -19.36 -11.57
CA ILE A 246 -2.14 -18.47 -12.73
C ILE A 246 -2.28 -17.01 -12.30
N GLU A 247 -3.17 -16.72 -11.34
CA GLU A 247 -3.33 -15.38 -10.79
C GLU A 247 -2.06 -14.88 -10.08
N GLN A 248 -1.43 -15.73 -9.25
CA GLN A 248 -0.19 -15.38 -8.56
C GLN A 248 0.96 -15.13 -9.53
N VAL A 249 1.13 -15.99 -10.54
CA VAL A 249 2.15 -15.82 -11.57
C VAL A 249 1.87 -14.58 -12.41
N SER A 250 0.61 -14.33 -12.76
CA SER A 250 0.21 -13.11 -13.47
C SER A 250 0.57 -11.86 -12.67
N PHE A 251 0.26 -11.83 -11.37
CA PHE A 251 0.63 -10.73 -10.50
C PHE A 251 2.15 -10.54 -10.43
N GLN A 252 2.92 -11.62 -10.27
CA GLN A 252 4.38 -11.55 -10.24
C GLN A 252 4.97 -11.01 -11.55
N LEU A 253 4.45 -11.46 -12.69
CA LEU A 253 4.99 -11.10 -14.00
C LEU A 253 4.53 -9.72 -14.48
N ASN A 254 3.27 -9.36 -14.27
CA ASN A 254 2.67 -8.15 -14.82
C ASN A 254 2.67 -6.97 -13.82
N VAL A 255 2.71 -7.24 -12.51
CA VAL A 255 2.74 -6.17 -11.50
C VAL A 255 4.13 -6.05 -10.90
N LEU A 256 4.77 -7.15 -10.48
CA LEU A 256 6.06 -7.03 -9.76
C LEU A 256 7.27 -6.83 -10.68
N ARG A 257 7.24 -7.32 -11.93
CA ARG A 257 8.35 -7.14 -12.90
C ARG A 257 8.20 -5.91 -13.79
N GLU A 258 6.99 -5.48 -14.12
CA GLU A 258 6.78 -4.27 -14.93
C GLU A 258 7.20 -3.03 -14.12
N SER A 259 8.39 -2.51 -14.41
CA SER A 259 8.75 -1.16 -13.97
C SER A 259 9.70 -0.48 -14.91
N PRO A 260 9.57 0.85 -15.10
CA PRO A 260 10.63 1.64 -15.70
C PRO A 260 11.90 1.49 -14.87
N PRO A 261 13.09 1.38 -15.51
CA PRO A 261 14.33 1.46 -14.77
C PRO A 261 14.40 2.80 -14.03
N PRO A 262 14.80 2.82 -12.74
CA PRO A 262 14.89 4.06 -11.98
C PRO A 262 15.91 4.99 -12.65
N SER A 263 15.61 6.30 -12.68
CA SER A 263 16.51 7.28 -13.31
C SER A 263 17.80 7.52 -12.52
N LYS A 264 17.84 7.03 -11.28
CA LYS A 264 18.94 7.12 -10.31
C LYS A 264 19.13 5.78 -9.59
N PRO A 265 20.32 5.50 -9.02
CA PRO A 265 20.53 4.28 -8.24
C PRO A 265 19.69 4.33 -6.94
N ALA A 266 19.20 3.17 -6.50
CA ALA A 266 18.28 3.04 -5.37
C ALA A 266 18.80 3.69 -4.07
N TRP A 267 20.10 3.60 -3.78
CA TRP A 267 20.70 4.21 -2.59
C TRP A 267 20.64 5.75 -2.61
N ALA A 268 20.72 6.36 -3.79
CA ALA A 268 20.66 7.82 -3.93
C ALA A 268 19.24 8.32 -3.76
N ILE A 269 18.27 7.59 -4.32
CA ILE A 269 16.83 7.86 -4.11
C ILE A 269 16.51 7.73 -2.63
N ALA A 270 16.96 6.65 -1.98
CA ALA A 270 16.73 6.44 -0.56
C ALA A 270 17.33 7.55 0.31
N ALA A 271 18.57 7.98 0.05
CA ALA A 271 19.20 9.07 0.77
C ALA A 271 18.42 10.40 0.61
N GLN A 272 17.99 10.73 -0.60
CA GLN A 272 17.22 11.94 -0.90
C GLN A 272 15.86 11.93 -0.20
N VAL A 273 15.12 10.81 -0.29
CA VAL A 273 13.82 10.66 0.36
C VAL A 273 13.95 10.71 1.88
N ASN A 274 14.91 9.99 2.45
CA ASN A 274 15.14 9.99 3.90
C ASN A 274 15.50 11.39 4.40
N ALA A 275 16.33 12.14 3.68
CA ALA A 275 16.64 13.52 4.02
C ALA A 275 15.40 14.42 3.98
N ALA A 276 14.58 14.31 2.94
CA ALA A 276 13.34 15.07 2.81
C ALA A 276 12.33 14.75 3.94
N VAL A 277 12.17 13.47 4.26
CA VAL A 277 11.29 13.00 5.33
C VAL A 277 11.79 13.48 6.70
N GLU A 278 13.08 13.33 6.98
CA GLU A 278 13.67 13.67 8.27
C GLU A 278 13.64 15.18 8.51
N GLN A 279 14.03 15.98 7.51
CA GLN A 279 13.97 17.43 7.61
C GLN A 279 12.52 17.93 7.81
N TYR A 280 11.57 17.34 7.09
CA TYR A 280 10.16 17.66 7.29
C TYR A 280 9.69 17.34 8.71
N ARG A 281 10.13 16.21 9.30
CA ARG A 281 9.81 15.85 10.69
C ARG A 281 10.44 16.78 11.70
N GLN A 282 11.70 17.16 11.51
CA GLN A 282 12.40 18.09 12.40
C GLN A 282 11.73 19.46 12.42
N ASP A 283 11.32 19.96 11.25
CA ASP A 283 10.61 21.24 11.12
C ASP A 283 9.18 21.19 11.68
N GLN A 284 8.53 20.02 11.69
CA GLN A 284 7.18 19.81 12.27
C GLN A 284 7.19 19.45 13.76
N GLY A 285 8.29 18.87 14.25
CA GLY A 285 8.47 18.42 15.63
C GLY A 285 8.40 19.54 16.67
N ASP A 286 8.41 20.80 16.23
CA ASP A 286 8.39 21.98 17.10
C ASP A 286 7.09 22.80 17.05
N ARG A 287 6.05 22.38 16.29
CA ARG A 287 4.67 22.94 16.32
C ARG A 287 3.86 22.39 15.14
N VAL A 288 2.71 21.74 15.39
CA VAL A 288 1.37 22.11 14.84
C VAL A 288 0.29 21.38 15.65
N ASP A 289 -0.49 22.13 16.43
CA ASP A 289 -1.80 21.69 16.91
C ASP A 289 -2.82 21.89 15.78
N ILE A 290 -3.10 20.83 15.01
CA ILE A 290 -4.01 20.84 13.85
C ILE A 290 -5.50 20.92 14.31
N THR A 291 -5.76 21.03 15.62
CA THR A 291 -7.10 21.31 16.16
C THR A 291 -7.36 22.79 16.43
N ALA A 292 -6.35 23.65 16.35
CA ALA A 292 -6.55 25.09 16.35
C ALA A 292 -7.07 25.52 14.97
N GLY A 293 -8.39 25.70 14.88
CA GLY A 293 -9.07 26.11 13.66
C GLY A 293 -8.37 27.29 12.99
N LEU A 294 -8.22 27.19 11.66
CA LEU A 294 -7.80 28.28 10.79
C LEU A 294 -8.65 29.52 11.12
N VAL A 295 -8.05 30.49 11.80
CA VAL A 295 -8.61 31.83 11.92
C VAL A 295 -8.30 32.50 10.59
N SER A 296 -9.32 32.65 9.74
CA SER A 296 -9.22 33.52 8.57
C SER A 296 -9.14 34.98 9.04
N ASP A 297 -8.35 35.80 8.33
CA ASP A 297 -8.16 37.24 8.58
C ASP A 297 -9.45 38.10 8.40
N ASP A 298 -10.59 37.46 8.16
CA ASP A 298 -11.93 38.06 8.11
C ASP A 298 -12.71 37.91 9.44
N GLY A 299 -12.12 37.27 10.46
CA GLY A 299 -12.72 37.12 11.78
C GLY A 299 -13.84 36.08 11.87
N LEU A 300 -14.03 35.25 10.84
CA LEU A 300 -15.05 34.20 10.83
C LEU A 300 -14.43 32.84 11.17
N SER A 301 -14.64 32.41 12.42
CA SER A 301 -14.30 31.06 12.87
C SER A 301 -15.31 30.03 12.35
N ILE A 302 -14.87 29.10 11.51
CA ILE A 302 -15.68 27.94 11.09
C ILE A 302 -15.49 26.82 12.12
N SER A 303 -16.24 26.86 13.21
CA SER A 303 -16.32 25.73 14.16
C SER A 303 -17.18 24.61 13.56
N SER A 304 -16.60 23.43 13.34
CA SER A 304 -17.37 22.21 13.04
C SER A 304 -18.15 21.75 14.28
N PRO A 305 -19.36 21.16 14.15
CA PRO A 305 -20.30 21.02 15.27
C PRO A 305 -20.06 19.81 16.19
N PHE A 306 -18.85 19.28 16.30
CA PHE A 306 -18.56 18.06 17.08
C PHE A 306 -17.84 18.27 18.42
N THR A 307 -17.73 19.50 18.92
CA THR A 307 -17.21 19.80 20.27
C THR A 307 -18.27 20.40 21.18
N SER A 308 -19.48 19.81 21.22
CA SER A 308 -20.44 20.08 22.29
C SER A 308 -20.27 19.08 23.42
N THR A 309 -19.21 19.24 24.22
CA THR A 309 -19.20 18.69 25.59
C THR A 309 -20.03 19.63 26.46
N ARG A 310 -21.36 19.57 26.32
CA ARG A 310 -22.28 20.15 27.30
C ARG A 310 -22.16 19.28 28.56
N ARG A 311 -21.28 19.70 29.49
CA ARG A 311 -21.25 19.17 30.85
C ARG A 311 -22.61 19.45 31.49
N LEU A 312 -23.45 18.42 31.56
CA LEU A 312 -24.55 18.35 32.49
C LEU A 312 -23.95 17.99 33.85
N SER A 313 -24.28 18.79 34.87
CA SER A 313 -23.97 18.66 36.31
C SER A 313 -22.99 19.71 36.84
N ASP A 314 -23.54 20.82 37.35
CA ASP A 314 -23.19 21.28 38.69
C ASP A 314 -24.39 22.04 39.28
N ARG A 315 -25.11 21.36 40.16
CA ARG A 315 -26.16 21.91 41.01
C ARG A 315 -25.50 22.10 42.37
N LEU A 316 -25.08 23.32 42.70
CA LEU A 316 -24.60 23.65 44.04
C LEU A 316 -25.80 23.78 45.00
N PRO A 317 -25.71 23.25 46.23
CA PRO A 317 -26.63 23.57 47.31
C PRO A 317 -26.19 24.89 47.96
N SER A 318 -27.12 25.84 48.10
CA SER A 318 -26.93 27.03 48.92
C SER A 318 -27.62 26.81 50.26
N ASP A 319 -26.84 26.62 51.33
CA ASP A 319 -27.28 26.85 52.70
C ASP A 319 -26.43 28.00 53.29
N SER A 320 -27.12 29.12 53.55
CA SER A 320 -27.19 29.94 54.78
C SER A 320 -25.88 30.35 55.50
N PRO A 321 -25.78 31.58 56.07
CA PRO A 321 -26.52 31.93 57.29
C PRO A 321 -26.99 33.41 57.42
N ALA A 322 -27.65 33.66 58.56
CA ALA A 322 -28.50 34.79 58.95
C ALA A 322 -27.78 35.97 59.67
N LEU A 323 -28.63 36.96 60.04
CA LEU A 323 -28.50 38.13 60.95
C LEU A 323 -28.15 39.45 60.23
N GLU A 324 -28.87 40.57 60.37
CA GLU A 324 -29.86 41.07 61.37
C GLU A 324 -31.23 41.42 60.77
#